data_AF-F4PP25-F1
#
_entry.id   AF-F4PP25-F1
#
_cell.length_a   1.000
_cell.length_b   1.000
_cell.length_c   1.000
_cell.angle_alpha   90.00
_cell.angle_beta   90.00
_cell.angle_gamma   90.00
#
_symmetry.space_group_name_H-M   'P 1'
#
loop_
_entity.id
_entity.type
_entity.pdbx_description
1 polymer ?
#
loop_
_entity_poly.entity_id
_entity_poly.type
_entity_poly.pdbx_seq_one_letter_code
_entity_poly.pdbx_strand_id
1 'polypeptide(L)' 'MEMSHDEDPKVRYQVLHNCCDGSPSWRENDVIHTIESMHNDSDPKIRRTVHKILTNYSRTGAWNIL' A
#
# COMPACT_ATOMS: atom_id res chain seq x y z
N MET A 1 2.84 9.78 3.86
CA MET A 1 1.59 9.42 4.57
C MET A 1 1.95 9.12 6.00
N GLU A 2 1.58 9.96 6.96
CA GLU A 2 2.05 9.81 8.37
C GLU A 2 1.51 8.55 9.06
N MET A 3 0.32 8.08 8.68
CA MET A 3 -0.35 6.94 9.33
C MET A 3 0.14 5.56 8.87
N SER A 4 1.05 5.46 7.88
CA SER A 4 1.60 4.16 7.44
C SER A 4 2.51 3.50 8.48
N HIS A 5 2.89 4.23 9.53
CA HIS A 5 3.73 3.76 10.64
C HIS A 5 2.98 3.74 11.98
N ASP A 6 1.65 3.83 11.96
CA ASP A 6 0.82 3.78 13.18
C ASP A 6 1.05 2.48 13.95
N GLU A 7 0.98 2.51 15.28
CA GLU A 7 1.17 1.32 16.12
C GLU A 7 0.06 0.28 15.88
N ASP A 8 -1.17 0.72 15.59
CA ASP A 8 -2.29 -0.16 15.31
C ASP A 8 -2.21 -0.72 13.88
N PRO A 9 -2.04 -2.05 13.70
CA PRO A 9 -2.04 -2.67 12.38
C PRO A 9 -3.34 -2.44 11.60
N LYS A 10 -4.48 -2.18 12.25
CA LYS A 10 -5.72 -1.84 11.56
C LYS A 10 -5.66 -0.49 10.88
N VAL A 11 -5.04 0.50 11.52
CA VAL A 11 -4.84 1.84 10.93
C VAL A 11 -3.91 1.73 9.73
N ARG A 12 -2.79 1.03 9.86
CA ARG A 12 -1.87 0.79 8.75
C ARG A 12 -2.55 0.05 7.59
N TYR A 13 -3.36 -0.97 7.89
CA TYR A 13 -4.12 -1.68 6.86
C TYR A 13 -5.15 -0.78 6.16
N GLN A 14 -5.81 0.14 6.88
CA GLN A 14 -6.73 1.10 6.29
C GLN A 14 -5.99 2.08 5.37
N VAL A 15 -4.79 2.53 5.72
CA VAL A 15 -3.94 3.35 4.84
C VAL A 15 -3.65 2.60 3.54
N LEU A 16 -3.24 1.34 3.63
CA LEU A 16 -2.99 0.50 2.47
C LEU A 16 -4.23 0.34 1.59
N HIS A 17 -5.40 0.18 2.20
CA HIS A 17 -6.67 0.13 1.46
C HIS A 17 -6.95 1.45 0.74
N ASN A 18 -6.81 2.59 1.42
CA ASN A 18 -7.05 3.92 0.83
C ASN A 18 -6.09 4.24 -0.32
N CYS A 19 -4.85 3.74 -0.25
CA CYS A 19 -3.89 3.82 -1.35
C CYS A 19 -4.38 3.10 -2.62
N CYS A 20 -5.07 1.98 -2.47
CA CYS A 20 -5.56 1.15 -3.57
C CYS A 20 -7.01 1.44 -3.97
N ASP A 21 -7.76 2.20 -3.17
CA ASP A 21 -9.18 2.51 -3.41
C ASP A 21 -9.35 3.96 -3.92
N GLY A 22 -9.01 4.16 -5.20
CA GLY A 22 -9.37 5.39 -5.90
C GLY A 22 -8.40 6.57 -5.72
N SER A 23 -7.16 6.31 -5.30
CA SER A 23 -6.13 7.37 -5.31
C SER A 23 -5.94 7.94 -6.73
N PRO A 24 -5.91 9.28 -6.89
CA PRO A 24 -5.80 9.89 -8.22
C PRO A 24 -4.44 9.59 -8.86
N SER A 25 -4.41 9.43 -10.18
CA SER A 25 -3.21 9.02 -10.92
C SER A 25 -2.02 9.97 -10.74
N TRP A 26 -2.25 11.27 -10.52
CA TRP A 26 -1.17 12.22 -10.25
C TRP A 26 -0.45 11.99 -8.90
N ARG A 27 -0.99 11.15 -8.00
CA ARG A 27 -0.35 10.73 -6.74
C ARG A 27 0.24 9.33 -6.81
N GLU A 28 0.26 8.69 -7.98
CA GLU A 28 0.78 7.34 -8.15
C GLU A 28 2.14 7.14 -7.49
N ASN A 29 3.10 8.04 -7.75
CA ASN A 29 4.44 7.96 -7.15
C ASN A 29 4.41 8.01 -5.62
N ASP A 30 3.60 8.89 -5.01
CA ASP A 30 3.49 9.01 -3.55
C ASP A 30 2.84 7.76 -2.94
N VAL A 31 1.85 7.19 -3.65
CA VAL A 31 1.14 5.97 -3.26
C VAL A 31 2.08 4.77 -3.30
N ILE A 32 2.77 4.56 -4.43
CA ILE A 32 3.70 3.45 -4.59
C ILE A 32 4.84 3.56 -3.58
N HIS A 33 5.42 4.75 -3.40
CA HIS A 33 6.47 4.97 -2.41
C HIS A 33 6.00 4.63 -0.99
N THR A 34 4.76 4.98 -0.65
CA THR A 34 4.18 4.60 0.65
C THR A 34 4.03 3.07 0.75
N ILE A 35 3.49 2.42 -0.27
CA ILE A 35 3.31 0.96 -0.28
C ILE A 35 4.67 0.23 -0.17
N GLU A 36 5.70 0.69 -0.87
CA GLU A 36 7.07 0.17 -0.78
C GLU A 36 7.63 0.28 0.64
N SER A 37 7.39 1.41 1.32
CA SER A 37 7.82 1.61 2.72
C SER A 37 7.19 0.59 3.68
N MET A 38 6.01 0.06 3.34
CA MET A 38 5.27 -0.92 4.13
C MET A 38 5.66 -2.37 3.82
N HIS A 39 6.62 -2.61 2.91
CA HIS A 39 7.05 -3.97 2.55
C HIS A 39 7.57 -4.78 3.76
N ASN A 40 8.16 -4.10 4.74
CA ASN A 40 8.72 -4.70 5.94
C ASN A 40 7.83 -4.52 7.19
N ASP A 41 6.52 -4.28 7.00
CA ASP A 41 5.57 -4.12 8.12
C ASP A 41 5.64 -5.29 9.12
N SER A 42 5.43 -5.03 10.42
CA SER A 42 5.46 -6.09 11.44
C SER A 42 4.30 -7.09 11.28
N ASP A 43 3.17 -6.66 10.71
CA ASP A 43 1.99 -7.48 10.48
C ASP A 43 2.13 -8.32 9.19
N PRO A 44 2.05 -9.66 9.27
CA PRO A 44 2.20 -10.54 8.11
C PRO A 44 1.08 -10.40 7.08
N LYS A 45 -0.12 -9.98 7.46
CA LYS A 45 -1.23 -9.72 6.55
C LYS A 45 -0.92 -8.50 5.70
N ILE A 46 -0.44 -7.41 6.30
CA ILE A 46 -0.04 -6.19 5.59
C ILE A 46 1.08 -6.51 4.59
N ARG A 47 2.15 -7.20 5.03
CA ARG A 47 3.25 -7.58 4.13
C ARG A 47 2.79 -8.36 2.91
N ARG A 48 1.92 -9.37 3.10
CA ARG A 48 1.37 -10.17 2.00
C ARG A 48 0.57 -9.32 1.02
N THR A 49 -0.23 -8.39 1.54
CA THR A 49 -1.04 -7.49 0.70
C THR A 49 -0.14 -6.53 -0.08
N VAL A 50 0.84 -5.89 0.57
CA VAL A 50 1.84 -5.03 -0.07
C VAL A 50 2.56 -5.78 -1.21
N HIS A 51 3.04 -6.99 -0.94
CA HIS A 51 3.72 -7.81 -1.95
C HIS A 51 2.83 -8.10 -3.16
N LYS A 52 1.55 -8.42 -2.94
CA LYS A 52 0.57 -8.65 -4.01
C LYS A 52 0.38 -7.39 -4.86
N ILE A 53 0.27 -6.21 -4.24
CA ILE A 53 0.08 -4.94 -4.94
C ILE A 53 1.30 -4.61 -5.80
N LEU A 54 2.50 -4.64 -5.23
CA LEU A 54 3.74 -4.33 -5.97
C LEU A 54 3.99 -5.32 -7.11
N THR A 55 3.67 -6.60 -6.91
CA THR A 55 3.77 -7.62 -7.96
C THR A 55 2.77 -7.36 -9.10
N ASN A 56 1.55 -6.93 -8.80
CA ASN A 56 0.59 -6.58 -9.84
C ASN A 56 1.01 -5.30 -10.56
N TYR A 57 1.37 -4.26 -9.80
CA TYR A 57 1.82 -2.97 -10.32
C TYR A 57 3.00 -3.13 -11.28
N SER A 58 4.01 -3.92 -10.93
CA SER A 58 5.15 -4.20 -11.82
C SER A 58 4.78 -4.91 -13.12
N ARG A 59 3.66 -5.63 -13.17
CA ARG A 59 3.18 -6.34 -14.37
C ARG A 59 2.22 -5.52 -15.23
N THR A 60 1.38 -4.70 -14.61
CA THR A 60 0.23 -4.06 -15.28
C THR A 60 0.27 -2.54 -15.24
N GLY A 61 1.08 -1.94 -14.37
CA GLY A 61 1.01 -0.53 -14.01
C GLY A 61 -0.21 -0.17 -13.15
N ALA A 62 -1.04 -1.13 -12.76
CA ALA A 62 -2.23 -0.90 -11.94
C ALA A 62 -1.98 -1.30 -10.48
N TRP A 63 -2.22 -0.37 -9.55
CA TRP A 63 -2.10 -0.61 -8.11
C TRP A 63 -3.46 -0.73 -7.37
N ASN A 64 -4.55 -0.32 -8.03
CA ASN A 64 -5.92 -0.42 -7.50
C ASN A 64 -6.49 -1.85 -7.68
N ILE A 65 -5.99 -2.79 -6.87
CA ILE A 65 -6.31 -4.23 -7.00
C ILE A 65 -6.83 -4.86 -5.70
N LEU A 66 -7.19 -4.02 -4.75
CA LEU A 66 -7.83 -4.39 -3.49
C LEU A 66 -9.34 -4.20 -3.56
#